data_AF-A0AAW0HX78-F1
#
_entry.id   AF-A0AAW0HX78-F1
#
_cell.length_a   1.000
_cell.length_b   1.000
_cell.length_c   1.000
_cell.angle_alpha   90.00
_cell.angle_beta   90.00
_cell.angle_gamma   90.00
#
_symmetry.space_group_name_H-M   'P 1'
#
loop_
_entity.id
_entity.type
_entity.pdbx_description
1 polymer ?
#
loop_
_entity_poly.entity_id
_entity_poly.type
_entity_poly.pdbx_seq_one_letter_code
_entity_poly.pdbx_strand_id
1 'polypeptide(L)'
;MKGEADTESDDDDDDDDCKKSSMDEGTAGSEAMATEEMSNLVNYIQPVKFESFEISKRTRVDSSNYMPQLFWNAGCQMVALNFQTVDLAMQINMGMYEYNGKSGYRLKPEFMRRPDKHFDPFTEGIVDGIVANTLSVKIISGQFLSDKKVGTYVEVDMFGLPVDTRRKAFKTKTSQGNAVNPVWEEEPIVFKKVVLPSLACLRIAAYEEGGKFIGHRILPVQAIRPGYHYVSLRNERNQPLMLPAVFVYIEVKDYVPDTYADVIEALSNPIRYVNLMEQRAKQLAALTLEDEEEVKKEVRRAPVVTHDF
;
A
#
# COMPACT_ATOMS: atom_id res chain seq x y z
N MET A 1 27.33 -79.92 20.85
CA MET A 1 28.64 -80.18 21.48
C MET A 1 29.69 -79.57 20.57
N LYS A 2 30.44 -78.58 21.07
CA LYS A 2 31.50 -77.77 20.42
C LYS A 2 31.01 -76.79 19.33
N GLY A 3 31.40 -75.52 19.30
CA GLY A 3 32.29 -74.68 20.14
C GLY A 3 32.02 -73.20 19.79
N GLU A 4 31.97 -72.30 20.78
CA GLU A 4 32.99 -71.27 21.10
C GLU A 4 33.11 -70.19 20.00
N ALA A 5 32.60 -68.96 20.15
CA ALA A 5 32.80 -67.87 21.14
C ALA A 5 33.78 -66.79 20.61
N ASP A 6 33.24 -65.56 20.55
CA ASP A 6 33.84 -64.23 20.70
C ASP A 6 34.92 -63.77 19.68
N THR A 7 34.98 -62.53 19.17
CA THR A 7 34.65 -61.23 19.80
C THR A 7 34.50 -60.12 18.74
N GLU A 8 33.84 -59.06 19.17
CA GLU A 8 33.44 -57.77 18.61
C GLU A 8 34.52 -56.93 17.88
N SER A 9 34.07 -56.11 16.92
CA SER A 9 34.43 -54.68 16.88
C SER A 9 33.36 -53.89 16.11
N ASP A 10 32.88 -52.85 16.79
CA ASP A 10 31.85 -51.89 16.40
C ASP A 10 32.20 -51.12 15.12
N ASP A 11 31.18 -50.93 14.26
CA ASP A 11 31.07 -49.74 13.42
C ASP A 11 29.61 -49.27 13.52
N ASP A 12 29.45 -48.17 14.22
CA ASP A 12 28.22 -47.38 14.35
C ASP A 12 27.85 -46.79 12.98
N ASP A 13 26.96 -47.45 12.25
CA ASP A 13 26.23 -46.81 11.14
C ASP A 13 24.97 -46.16 11.73
N ASP A 14 25.12 -44.91 12.15
CA ASP A 14 24.05 -43.99 12.51
C ASP A 14 22.98 -43.97 11.39
N ASP A 15 21.76 -44.36 11.76
CA ASP A 15 20.53 -44.19 11.00
C ASP A 15 20.28 -42.69 10.71
N ASP A 16 20.88 -42.14 9.64
CA ASP A 16 20.49 -40.83 9.11
C ASP A 16 19.25 -41.01 8.20
N ASP A 17 18.16 -41.37 8.87
CA ASP A 17 16.79 -41.31 8.37
C ASP A 17 16.51 -39.82 8.10
N CYS A 18 16.91 -39.36 6.90
CA CYS A 18 16.69 -38.01 6.42
C CYS A 18 15.19 -37.80 6.23
N LYS A 19 14.47 -37.65 7.34
CA LYS A 19 13.20 -36.95 7.44
C LYS A 19 13.48 -35.56 6.94
N LYS A 20 13.28 -35.39 5.63
CA LYS A 20 13.00 -34.12 4.99
C LYS A 20 11.89 -33.51 5.82
N SER A 21 12.28 -32.66 6.77
CA SER A 21 11.36 -31.87 7.55
C SER A 21 10.59 -31.07 6.52
N SER A 22 9.35 -31.48 6.28
CA SER A 22 8.39 -30.60 5.64
C SER A 22 8.34 -29.39 6.56
N MET A 23 9.08 -28.34 6.20
CA MET A 23 8.83 -27.02 6.73
C MET A 23 7.36 -26.78 6.40
N ASP A 24 6.53 -26.91 7.44
CA ASP A 24 5.11 -26.64 7.36
C ASP A 24 5.01 -25.14 7.12
N GLU A 25 5.05 -24.76 5.84
CA GLU A 25 4.81 -23.41 5.40
C GLU A 25 3.40 -23.07 5.87
N GLY A 26 3.31 -22.33 6.97
CA GLY A 26 2.04 -21.91 7.54
C GLY A 26 1.19 -21.17 6.51
N THR A 27 -0.03 -20.77 6.91
CA THR A 27 -1.01 -20.11 6.01
C THR A 27 -0.43 -18.96 5.17
N ALA A 28 0.59 -18.26 5.68
CA ALA A 28 1.29 -17.22 4.92
C ALA A 28 2.09 -17.73 3.71
N GLY A 29 2.75 -18.90 3.80
CA GLY A 29 3.52 -19.49 2.70
C GLY A 29 2.62 -20.09 1.63
N SER A 30 1.53 -20.76 2.05
CA SER A 30 0.49 -21.23 1.12
C SER A 30 -0.30 -20.08 0.49
N GLU A 31 -0.55 -18.97 1.21
CA GLU A 31 -1.12 -17.74 0.64
C GLU A 31 -0.15 -17.11 -0.39
N ALA A 32 1.16 -17.08 -0.11
CA ALA A 32 2.17 -16.56 -1.03
C ALA A 32 2.24 -17.39 -2.33
N MET A 33 2.34 -18.72 -2.23
CA MET A 33 2.31 -19.63 -3.39
C MET A 33 1.01 -19.51 -4.18
N ALA A 34 -0.14 -19.41 -3.50
CA ALA A 34 -1.41 -19.16 -4.18
C ALA A 34 -1.39 -17.83 -4.93
N THR A 35 -0.78 -16.76 -4.40
CA THR A 35 -0.62 -15.51 -5.15
C THR A 35 0.31 -15.60 -6.35
N GLU A 36 1.37 -16.39 -6.27
CA GLU A 36 2.28 -16.61 -7.40
C GLU A 36 1.55 -17.34 -8.54
N GLU A 37 0.82 -18.40 -8.22
CA GLU A 37 -0.06 -19.10 -9.17
C GLU A 37 -1.20 -18.19 -9.68
N MET A 38 -1.71 -17.27 -8.84
CA MET A 38 -2.70 -16.27 -9.25
C MET A 38 -2.12 -15.12 -10.08
N SER A 39 -0.81 -14.87 -10.06
CA SER A 39 -0.14 -13.93 -10.98
C SER A 39 -0.27 -14.42 -12.43
N ASN A 40 -0.16 -15.73 -12.65
CA ASN A 40 -0.46 -16.36 -13.94
C ASN A 40 -1.94 -16.21 -14.35
N LEU A 41 -2.85 -16.02 -13.37
CA LEU A 41 -4.28 -15.73 -13.61
C LEU A 41 -4.59 -14.28 -14.00
N VAL A 42 -3.66 -13.33 -13.82
CA VAL A 42 -3.89 -11.91 -14.21
C VAL A 42 -4.14 -11.78 -15.73
N ASN A 43 -3.61 -12.72 -16.53
CA ASN A 43 -3.85 -12.81 -17.98
C ASN A 43 -5.06 -13.71 -18.35
N TYR A 44 -5.77 -14.29 -17.39
CA TYR A 44 -6.79 -15.31 -17.64
C TYR A 44 -8.19 -14.69 -17.78
N ILE A 45 -8.59 -14.47 -19.04
CA ILE A 45 -9.95 -13.99 -19.41
C ILE A 45 -10.96 -15.15 -19.51
N GLN A 46 -10.56 -16.39 -19.17
CA GLN A 46 -11.49 -17.51 -19.14
C GLN A 46 -12.17 -17.65 -17.76
N PRO A 47 -13.51 -17.75 -17.71
CA PRO A 47 -14.22 -18.02 -16.46
C PRO A 47 -13.88 -19.44 -15.99
N VAL A 48 -12.93 -19.56 -15.06
CA VAL A 48 -12.77 -20.80 -14.29
C VAL A 48 -13.84 -20.79 -13.22
N LYS A 49 -14.71 -21.79 -13.25
CA LYS A 49 -15.64 -22.06 -12.16
C LYS A 49 -14.83 -22.45 -10.93
N PHE A 50 -14.66 -21.50 -10.02
CA PHE A 50 -14.09 -21.75 -8.71
C PHE A 50 -14.97 -22.77 -7.97
N GLU A 51 -14.46 -23.97 -7.70
CA GLU A 51 -15.28 -25.06 -7.12
C GLU A 51 -15.19 -25.11 -5.58
N SER A 52 -14.03 -24.83 -4.97
CA SER A 52 -13.84 -24.75 -3.51
C SER A 52 -12.38 -24.41 -3.18
N PHE A 53 -12.10 -23.78 -2.03
CA PHE A 53 -10.79 -23.85 -1.40
C PHE A 53 -10.73 -25.15 -0.60
N GLU A 54 -10.07 -26.21 -1.07
CA GLU A 54 -9.92 -27.44 -0.27
C GLU A 54 -9.19 -27.18 1.06
N ILE A 55 -8.37 -26.13 1.11
CA ILE A 55 -7.60 -25.67 2.28
C ILE A 55 -8.47 -24.92 3.31
N SER A 56 -9.64 -24.39 2.93
CA SER A 56 -10.52 -23.71 3.89
C SER A 56 -11.21 -24.66 4.87
N LYS A 57 -11.14 -25.98 4.65
CA LYS A 57 -11.90 -26.97 5.42
C LYS A 57 -11.31 -27.35 6.78
N ARG A 58 -10.12 -26.89 7.19
CA ARG A 58 -9.51 -27.39 8.46
C ARG A 58 -8.86 -26.39 9.43
N THR A 59 -8.66 -25.11 9.09
CA THR A 59 -7.85 -24.22 9.97
C THR A 59 -8.59 -23.02 10.57
N ARG A 60 -9.73 -22.57 10.02
CA ARG A 60 -10.46 -21.37 10.46
C ARG A 60 -11.81 -21.69 11.11
N VAL A 61 -11.80 -22.48 12.17
CA VAL A 61 -13.01 -22.88 12.92
C VAL A 61 -13.71 -21.66 13.54
N ASP A 62 -12.96 -20.59 13.80
CA ASP A 62 -13.44 -19.32 14.36
C ASP A 62 -14.14 -18.40 13.34
N SER A 63 -14.27 -18.82 12.07
CA SER A 63 -14.78 -17.98 10.98
C SER A 63 -13.97 -16.70 10.72
N SER A 64 -12.68 -16.67 11.06
CA SER A 64 -11.78 -15.56 10.70
C SER A 64 -11.67 -15.38 9.18
N ASN A 65 -11.39 -14.15 8.72
CA ASN A 65 -11.18 -13.85 7.31
C ASN A 65 -9.69 -13.83 6.93
N TYR A 66 -9.43 -14.15 5.68
CA TYR A 66 -8.16 -13.84 5.02
C TYR A 66 -8.19 -12.40 4.49
N MET A 67 -7.03 -11.86 4.09
CA MET A 67 -6.94 -10.49 3.57
C MET A 67 -7.39 -10.41 2.10
N PRO A 68 -8.52 -9.75 1.77
CA PRO A 68 -9.04 -9.76 0.40
C PRO A 68 -8.15 -9.02 -0.60
N GLN A 69 -7.37 -8.04 -0.11
CA GLN A 69 -6.44 -7.27 -0.94
C GLN A 69 -5.46 -8.16 -1.71
N LEU A 70 -5.01 -9.27 -1.10
CA LEU A 70 -4.11 -10.23 -1.72
C LEU A 70 -4.67 -10.76 -3.06
N PHE A 71 -5.95 -11.13 -3.06
CA PHE A 71 -6.65 -11.68 -4.22
C PHE A 71 -7.08 -10.58 -5.20
N TRP A 72 -7.43 -9.39 -4.71
CA TRP A 72 -7.70 -8.24 -5.58
C TRP A 72 -6.46 -7.79 -6.36
N ASN A 73 -5.27 -7.90 -5.78
CA ASN A 73 -4.01 -7.61 -6.47
C ASN A 73 -3.78 -8.54 -7.66
N ALA A 74 -4.21 -9.79 -7.59
CA ALA A 74 -4.21 -10.73 -8.71
C ALA A 74 -5.44 -10.61 -9.64
N GLY A 75 -6.36 -9.69 -9.34
CA GLY A 75 -7.51 -9.41 -10.21
C GLY A 75 -8.71 -10.35 -10.04
N CYS A 76 -8.71 -11.18 -8.99
CA CYS A 76 -9.85 -12.02 -8.61
C CYS A 76 -11.07 -11.16 -8.29
N GLN A 77 -12.21 -11.51 -8.87
CA GLN A 77 -13.46 -10.74 -8.78
C GLN A 77 -14.28 -11.16 -7.57
N MET A 78 -14.39 -12.47 -7.33
CA MET A 78 -15.23 -13.05 -6.28
C MET A 78 -14.37 -13.51 -5.10
N VAL A 79 -14.03 -12.56 -4.23
CA VAL A 79 -13.21 -12.78 -3.04
C VAL A 79 -14.13 -12.91 -1.82
N ALA A 80 -14.59 -14.14 -1.55
CA ALA A 80 -15.63 -14.42 -0.56
C ALA A 80 -15.11 -14.39 0.88
N LEU A 81 -15.77 -13.62 1.74
CA LEU A 81 -15.45 -13.46 3.16
C LEU A 81 -16.61 -13.91 4.06
N ASN A 82 -16.29 -14.24 5.31
CA ASN A 82 -17.22 -14.54 6.40
C ASN A 82 -17.82 -13.24 6.96
N PHE A 83 -19.01 -12.85 6.47
CA PHE A 83 -19.71 -11.63 6.88
C PHE A 83 -20.09 -11.57 8.38
N GLN A 84 -20.19 -12.74 9.03
CA GLN A 84 -20.46 -12.84 10.46
C GLN A 84 -19.30 -12.31 11.33
N THR A 85 -18.08 -12.31 10.80
CA THR A 85 -16.86 -11.88 11.52
C THR A 85 -16.38 -10.54 10.98
N VAL A 86 -16.55 -9.47 11.77
CA VAL A 86 -16.21 -8.09 11.34
C VAL A 86 -14.78 -7.72 11.73
N ASP A 87 -13.83 -8.56 11.31
CA ASP A 87 -12.40 -8.30 11.45
C ASP A 87 -11.90 -7.25 10.44
N LEU A 88 -10.59 -6.98 10.45
CA LEU A 88 -9.97 -5.97 9.57
C LEU A 88 -10.26 -6.22 8.08
N ALA A 89 -10.26 -7.48 7.65
CA ALA A 89 -10.54 -7.85 6.27
C ALA A 89 -11.97 -7.46 5.87
N MET A 90 -12.94 -7.78 6.74
CA MET A 90 -14.33 -7.40 6.51
C MET A 90 -14.54 -5.88 6.57
N GLN A 91 -13.84 -5.18 7.48
CA GLN A 91 -13.85 -3.71 7.54
C GLN A 91 -13.40 -3.11 6.20
N ILE A 92 -12.25 -3.57 5.67
CA ILE A 92 -11.72 -3.15 4.36
C ILE A 92 -12.74 -3.42 3.25
N ASN A 93 -13.33 -4.62 3.23
CA ASN A 93 -14.35 -4.99 2.26
C ASN A 93 -15.56 -4.04 2.29
N MET A 94 -16.16 -3.83 3.46
CA MET A 94 -17.32 -2.94 3.62
C MET A 94 -16.99 -1.48 3.29
N GLY A 95 -15.78 -1.02 3.62
CA GLY A 95 -15.32 0.33 3.30
C GLY A 95 -15.08 0.52 1.80
N MET A 96 -14.45 -0.45 1.14
CA MET A 96 -14.16 -0.37 -0.29
C MET A 96 -15.43 -0.46 -1.13
N TYR A 97 -16.39 -1.33 -0.79
CA TYR A 97 -17.65 -1.48 -1.52
C TYR A 97 -18.73 -0.44 -1.16
N GLU A 98 -18.44 0.52 -0.27
CA GLU A 98 -19.28 1.71 -0.13
C GLU A 98 -19.24 2.57 -1.41
N TYR A 99 -18.08 2.61 -2.06
CA TYR A 99 -17.85 3.40 -3.27
C TYR A 99 -18.59 2.79 -4.46
N ASN A 100 -18.74 3.58 -5.54
CA ASN A 100 -19.57 3.21 -6.69
C ASN A 100 -21.05 2.94 -6.31
N GLY A 101 -21.60 3.82 -5.46
CA GLY A 101 -23.02 3.83 -5.11
C GLY A 101 -23.50 2.59 -4.34
N LYS A 102 -22.61 1.90 -3.60
CA LYS A 102 -22.92 0.66 -2.86
C LYS A 102 -23.50 -0.46 -3.72
N SER A 103 -23.15 -0.49 -5.01
CA SER A 103 -23.64 -1.49 -5.95
C SER A 103 -23.10 -2.91 -5.72
N GLY A 104 -22.04 -3.06 -4.92
CA GLY A 104 -21.30 -4.32 -4.78
C GLY A 104 -20.34 -4.59 -5.95
N TYR A 105 -20.22 -3.67 -6.91
CA TYR A 105 -19.29 -3.78 -8.04
C TYR A 105 -18.30 -2.62 -8.05
N ARG A 106 -17.04 -2.93 -8.34
CA ARG A 106 -15.99 -1.94 -8.59
C ARG A 106 -15.21 -2.30 -9.84
N LEU A 107 -15.00 -1.31 -10.69
CA LEU A 107 -14.24 -1.49 -11.92
C LEU A 107 -12.76 -1.72 -11.57
N LYS A 108 -12.18 -2.80 -12.08
CA LYS A 108 -10.74 -3.03 -11.98
C LYS A 108 -9.95 -1.93 -12.70
N PRO A 109 -8.74 -1.58 -12.23
CA PRO A 109 -7.86 -0.67 -12.96
C PRO A 109 -7.63 -1.11 -14.41
N GLU A 110 -7.31 -0.16 -15.30
CA GLU A 110 -7.25 -0.41 -16.75
C GLU A 110 -6.27 -1.52 -17.14
N PHE A 111 -5.06 -1.50 -16.60
CA PHE A 111 -4.02 -2.49 -16.90
C PHE A 111 -4.42 -3.92 -16.49
N MET A 112 -5.31 -4.11 -15.50
CA MET A 112 -5.82 -5.43 -15.11
C MET A 112 -6.99 -5.93 -15.98
N ARG A 113 -7.40 -5.13 -16.98
CA ARG A 113 -8.49 -5.45 -17.91
C ARG A 113 -8.00 -5.58 -19.35
N ARG A 114 -6.80 -5.08 -19.64
CA ARG A 114 -6.24 -5.01 -20.99
C ARG A 114 -5.52 -6.31 -21.34
N PRO A 115 -5.88 -6.98 -22.45
CA PRO A 115 -5.25 -8.24 -22.85
C PRO A 115 -3.81 -8.05 -23.36
N ASP A 116 -3.46 -6.82 -23.79
CA ASP A 116 -2.16 -6.44 -24.34
C ASP A 116 -1.16 -5.96 -23.27
N LYS A 117 -1.57 -5.94 -22.00
CA LYS A 117 -0.73 -5.52 -20.88
C LYS A 117 -0.59 -6.68 -19.90
N HIS A 118 0.65 -7.06 -19.61
CA HIS A 118 0.96 -7.98 -18.52
C HIS A 118 1.21 -7.17 -17.24
N PHE A 119 0.73 -7.67 -16.10
CA PHE A 119 0.90 -7.02 -14.81
C PHE A 119 1.34 -8.04 -13.76
N ASP A 120 2.47 -7.74 -13.12
CA ASP A 120 2.97 -8.47 -11.97
C ASP A 120 2.53 -7.77 -10.67
N PRO A 121 1.68 -8.41 -9.82
CA PRO A 121 1.23 -7.85 -8.55
C PRO A 121 2.36 -7.66 -7.51
N PHE A 122 3.54 -8.22 -7.74
CA PHE A 122 4.72 -8.10 -6.88
C PHE A 122 5.75 -7.07 -7.36
N THR A 123 5.45 -6.35 -8.45
CA THR A 123 6.36 -5.34 -8.97
C THR A 123 6.69 -4.26 -7.92
N GLU A 124 7.97 -3.99 -7.74
CA GLU A 124 8.46 -2.92 -6.87
C GLU A 124 8.68 -1.60 -7.63
N GLY A 125 8.76 -1.69 -8.97
CA GLY A 125 8.98 -0.59 -9.89
C GLY A 125 7.74 0.26 -10.13
N ILE A 126 7.92 1.43 -10.75
CA ILE A 126 6.78 2.12 -11.37
C ILE A 126 6.38 1.33 -12.62
N VAL A 127 5.08 1.10 -12.82
CA VAL A 127 4.58 0.37 -13.97
C VAL A 127 4.31 1.34 -15.11
N ASP A 128 4.79 1.01 -16.31
CA ASP A 128 4.58 1.83 -17.50
C ASP A 128 3.09 2.12 -17.75
N GLY A 129 2.77 3.40 -17.97
CA GLY A 129 1.40 3.89 -18.14
C GLY A 129 0.61 4.11 -16.85
N ILE A 130 1.20 3.88 -15.67
CA ILE A 130 0.56 4.14 -14.37
C ILE A 130 1.24 5.32 -13.69
N VAL A 131 0.44 6.33 -13.35
CA VAL A 131 0.91 7.46 -12.54
C VAL A 131 0.88 7.03 -11.06
N ALA A 132 2.06 6.76 -10.51
CA ALA A 132 2.24 6.54 -9.08
C ALA A 132 2.00 7.85 -8.30
N ASN A 133 1.64 7.75 -7.02
CA ASN A 133 1.40 8.93 -6.16
C ASN A 133 2.34 8.96 -4.95
N THR A 134 2.61 10.18 -4.47
CA THR A 134 3.09 10.45 -3.12
C THR A 134 1.92 10.93 -2.28
N LEU A 135 1.64 10.26 -1.17
CA LEU A 135 0.57 10.60 -0.24
C LEU A 135 1.17 11.01 1.11
N SER A 136 0.78 12.17 1.62
CA SER A 136 1.13 12.61 2.98
C SER A 136 -0.13 12.84 3.80
N VAL A 137 -0.16 12.33 5.02
CA VAL A 137 -1.31 12.43 5.94
C VAL A 137 -0.82 12.97 7.27
N LYS A 138 -1.26 14.17 7.64
CA LYS A 138 -1.03 14.75 8.96
C LYS A 138 -2.31 14.63 9.79
N ILE A 139 -2.24 13.87 10.87
CA ILE A 139 -3.31 13.82 11.88
C ILE A 139 -3.15 15.05 12.77
N ILE A 140 -4.16 15.92 12.83
CA ILE A 140 -4.08 17.21 13.55
C ILE A 140 -4.82 17.13 14.87
N SER A 141 -6.09 16.73 14.85
CA SER A 141 -6.93 16.67 16.05
C SER A 141 -8.08 15.68 15.91
N GLY A 142 -8.76 15.40 17.01
CA GLY A 142 -9.97 14.59 17.05
C GLY A 142 -11.09 15.34 17.76
N GLN A 143 -12.34 14.94 17.50
CA GLN A 143 -13.52 15.51 18.12
C GLN A 143 -14.44 14.39 18.60
N PHE A 144 -14.88 14.49 19.86
CA PHE A 144 -15.88 13.62 20.48
C PHE A 144 -15.60 12.13 20.30
N LEU A 145 -14.36 11.69 20.49
CA LEU A 145 -13.93 10.32 20.22
C LEU A 145 -14.40 9.33 21.29
N SER A 146 -14.52 9.76 22.55
CA SER A 146 -15.07 8.96 23.63
C SER A 146 -15.85 9.85 24.59
N ASP A 147 -16.85 9.29 25.24
CA ASP A 147 -17.60 9.88 26.36
C ASP A 147 -16.84 9.76 27.69
N LYS A 148 -15.77 8.97 27.73
CA LYS A 148 -14.92 8.75 28.89
C LYS A 148 -13.71 9.68 28.89
N LYS A 149 -13.21 9.97 30.09
CA LYS A 149 -11.90 10.61 30.28
C LYS A 149 -10.78 9.57 30.11
N VAL A 150 -10.43 9.30 28.85
CA VAL A 150 -9.43 8.30 28.46
C VAL A 150 -8.50 8.89 27.40
N GLY A 151 -7.26 8.40 27.33
CA GLY A 151 -6.37 8.72 26.22
C GLY A 151 -6.88 8.12 24.91
N THR A 152 -6.60 8.77 23.79
CA THR A 152 -6.94 8.28 22.45
C THR A 152 -5.77 8.44 21.50
N TYR A 153 -5.67 7.55 20.52
CA TYR A 153 -4.66 7.63 19.47
C TYR A 153 -5.28 7.24 18.13
N VAL A 154 -4.62 7.64 17.05
CA VAL A 154 -5.02 7.34 15.67
C VAL A 154 -3.94 6.49 15.01
N GLU A 155 -4.36 5.45 14.33
CA GLU A 155 -3.52 4.63 13.45
C GLU A 155 -3.87 4.93 11.99
N VAL A 156 -2.83 4.98 11.15
CA VAL A 156 -2.97 5.17 9.70
C VAL A 156 -2.27 4.01 8.99
N ASP A 157 -3.07 3.23 8.26
CA ASP A 157 -2.61 2.09 7.47
C ASP A 157 -2.86 2.34 5.97
N MET A 158 -2.04 1.74 5.12
CA MET A 158 -2.30 1.64 3.68
C MET A 158 -2.35 0.18 3.25
N PHE A 159 -3.35 -0.15 2.43
CA PHE A 159 -3.54 -1.48 1.83
C PHE A 159 -3.57 -1.31 0.31
N GLY A 160 -2.87 -2.17 -0.43
CA GLY A 160 -2.76 -2.11 -1.88
C GLY A 160 -1.93 -3.28 -2.39
N LEU A 161 -1.06 -3.04 -3.35
CA LEU A 161 0.01 -4.00 -3.67
C LEU A 161 0.88 -4.28 -2.44
N PRO A 162 1.63 -5.41 -2.42
CA PRO A 162 2.57 -5.70 -1.34
C PRO A 162 3.55 -4.54 -1.11
N VAL A 163 4.09 -3.94 -2.19
CA VAL A 163 5.00 -2.80 -2.13
C VAL A 163 4.36 -1.53 -1.54
N ASP A 164 3.05 -1.33 -1.75
CA ASP A 164 2.28 -0.17 -1.27
C ASP A 164 1.76 -0.36 0.16
N THR A 165 1.61 -1.62 0.59
CA THR A 165 0.99 -1.96 1.86
C THR A 165 1.91 -1.59 3.02
N ARG A 166 1.38 -0.85 4.00
CA ARG A 166 2.06 -0.45 5.23
C ARG A 166 1.06 -0.56 6.38
N ARG A 167 1.22 -1.56 7.24
CA ARG A 167 0.30 -1.88 8.35
C ARG A 167 0.95 -1.57 9.69
N LYS A 168 0.18 -1.01 10.63
CA LYS A 168 0.58 -0.65 12.00
C LYS A 168 1.87 0.17 12.06
N ALA A 169 2.25 0.80 10.96
CA ALA A 169 3.52 1.50 10.81
C ALA A 169 3.44 2.90 11.42
N PHE A 170 2.24 3.48 11.45
CA PHE A 170 2.05 4.87 11.83
C PHE A 170 0.91 4.98 12.84
N LYS A 171 1.29 5.37 14.05
CA LYS A 171 0.42 5.56 15.19
C LYS A 171 0.80 6.85 15.88
N THR A 172 -0.19 7.69 16.15
CA THR A 172 0.02 8.88 16.96
C THR A 172 0.29 8.52 18.42
N LYS A 173 0.91 9.44 19.15
CA LYS A 173 0.97 9.40 20.61
C LYS A 173 -0.44 9.38 21.18
N THR A 174 -0.61 8.65 22.28
CA THR A 174 -1.85 8.64 23.04
C THR A 174 -2.07 10.01 23.69
N SER A 175 -3.26 10.58 23.53
CA SER A 175 -3.62 11.82 24.21
C SER A 175 -3.66 11.63 25.73
N GLN A 176 -3.38 12.68 26.49
CA GLN A 176 -3.29 12.63 27.96
C GLN A 176 -4.68 12.69 28.61
N GLY A 177 -5.46 11.61 28.49
CA GLY A 177 -6.80 11.53 29.08
C GLY A 177 -7.85 12.45 28.44
N ASN A 178 -7.55 13.01 27.26
CA ASN A 178 -8.46 13.86 26.50
C ASN A 178 -9.00 13.12 25.27
N ALA A 179 -10.28 12.74 25.31
CA ALA A 179 -10.98 12.11 24.19
C ALA A 179 -11.99 13.05 23.49
N VAL A 180 -12.24 14.25 24.04
CA VAL A 180 -13.26 15.17 23.52
C VAL A 180 -12.70 16.04 22.41
N ASN A 181 -11.47 16.54 22.57
CA ASN A 181 -10.80 17.41 21.61
C ASN A 181 -9.27 17.25 21.62
N PRO A 182 -8.72 16.03 21.51
CA PRO A 182 -7.27 15.83 21.45
C PRO A 182 -6.65 16.52 20.23
N VAL A 183 -5.44 17.05 20.41
CA VAL A 183 -4.60 17.59 19.34
C VAL A 183 -3.30 16.79 19.31
N TRP A 184 -2.89 16.34 18.12
CA TRP A 184 -1.66 15.61 17.89
C TRP A 184 -0.75 16.47 17.00
N GLU A 185 0.31 17.02 17.60
CA GLU A 185 1.29 17.85 16.90
C GLU A 185 2.44 16.99 16.39
N GLU A 186 2.11 16.09 15.46
CA GLU A 186 3.08 15.15 14.89
C GLU A 186 3.43 15.48 13.44
N GLU A 187 4.58 14.97 13.01
CA GLU A 187 5.01 15.08 11.63
C GLU A 187 4.06 14.32 10.70
N PRO A 188 3.86 14.80 9.46
CA PRO A 188 3.06 14.10 8.48
C PRO A 188 3.60 12.70 8.20
N ILE A 189 2.69 11.74 8.11
CA ILE A 189 2.99 10.38 7.69
C ILE A 189 3.13 10.39 6.17
N VAL A 190 4.30 10.04 5.64
CA VAL A 190 4.59 10.11 4.20
C VAL A 190 4.70 8.72 3.58
N PHE A 191 3.76 8.41 2.69
CA PHE A 191 3.84 7.31 1.75
C PHE A 191 4.52 7.82 0.48
N LYS A 192 5.86 7.74 0.46
CA LYS A 192 6.70 8.35 -0.59
C LYS A 192 6.32 7.87 -2.00
N LYS A 193 6.13 6.56 -2.15
CA LYS A 193 5.85 5.90 -3.42
C LYS A 193 4.68 4.94 -3.23
N VAL A 194 3.53 5.30 -3.80
CA VAL A 194 2.36 4.44 -3.98
C VAL A 194 2.34 4.06 -5.46
N VAL A 195 2.83 2.87 -5.77
CA VAL A 195 2.97 2.33 -7.13
C VAL A 195 1.62 2.25 -7.83
N LEU A 196 0.58 1.81 -7.11
CA LEU A 196 -0.73 1.56 -7.68
C LEU A 196 -1.89 2.24 -6.91
N PRO A 197 -2.04 3.57 -7.04
CA PRO A 197 -3.03 4.34 -6.30
C PRO A 197 -4.48 3.91 -6.54
N SER A 198 -4.80 3.41 -7.74
CA SER A 198 -6.15 2.94 -8.09
C SER A 198 -6.60 1.69 -7.33
N LEU A 199 -5.64 0.90 -6.83
CA LEU A 199 -5.89 -0.31 -6.07
C LEU A 199 -5.67 -0.12 -4.57
N ALA A 200 -4.96 0.95 -4.19
CA ALA A 200 -4.65 1.26 -2.82
C ALA A 200 -5.82 1.95 -2.07
N CYS A 201 -5.91 1.70 -0.77
CA CYS A 201 -6.76 2.43 0.16
C CYS A 201 -6.03 2.78 1.45
N LEU A 202 -6.35 3.96 1.97
CA LEU A 202 -5.92 4.46 3.27
C LEU A 202 -6.97 4.12 4.32
N ARG A 203 -6.55 3.61 5.48
CA ARG A 203 -7.40 3.39 6.64
C ARG A 203 -6.93 4.30 7.77
N ILE A 204 -7.82 5.16 8.26
CA ILE A 204 -7.61 5.98 9.45
C ILE A 204 -8.50 5.40 10.55
N ALA A 205 -7.92 4.97 11.66
CA ALA A 205 -8.65 4.34 12.76
C ALA A 205 -8.28 4.94 14.12
N ALA A 206 -9.29 5.27 14.92
CA ALA A 206 -9.12 5.80 16.26
C ALA A 206 -9.36 4.71 17.31
N TYR A 207 -8.58 4.79 18.39
CA TYR A 207 -8.61 3.85 19.51
C TYR A 207 -8.50 4.59 20.84
N GLU A 208 -9.09 4.01 21.88
CA GLU A 208 -8.82 4.40 23.27
C GLU A 208 -7.47 3.80 23.72
N GLU A 209 -6.88 4.40 24.74
CA GLU A 209 -5.80 3.82 25.52
C GLU A 209 -6.20 2.42 26.01
N GLY A 210 -5.30 1.44 25.82
CA GLY A 210 -5.63 0.02 26.01
C GLY A 210 -6.14 -0.70 24.77
N GLY A 211 -6.30 -0.01 23.63
CA GLY A 211 -6.57 -0.64 22.33
C GLY A 211 -8.04 -0.91 22.03
N LYS A 212 -8.96 -0.36 22.81
CA LYS A 212 -10.39 -0.43 22.49
C LYS A 212 -10.69 0.40 21.25
N PHE A 213 -11.33 -0.23 20.26
CA PHE A 213 -11.70 0.41 19.01
C PHE A 213 -12.78 1.48 19.23
N ILE A 214 -12.61 2.64 18.58
CA ILE A 214 -13.61 3.72 18.56
C ILE A 214 -14.33 3.75 17.21
N GLY A 215 -13.54 3.82 16.14
CA GLY A 215 -14.08 3.96 14.79
C GLY A 215 -12.97 4.08 13.75
N HIS A 216 -13.33 3.92 12.48
CA HIS A 216 -12.41 4.00 11.37
C HIS A 216 -13.03 4.65 10.12
N ARG A 217 -12.18 4.97 9.15
CA ARG A 217 -12.58 5.34 7.79
C ARG A 217 -11.64 4.70 6.79
N ILE A 218 -12.20 4.14 5.72
CA ILE A 218 -11.47 3.63 4.56
C ILE A 218 -11.68 4.58 3.38
N LEU A 219 -10.57 5.03 2.81
CA LEU A 219 -10.49 6.02 1.74
C LEU A 219 -9.65 5.44 0.59
N PRO A 220 -10.24 5.10 -0.57
CA PRO A 220 -9.48 4.73 -1.77
C PRO A 220 -8.56 5.88 -2.14
N VAL A 221 -7.27 5.60 -2.38
CA VAL A 221 -6.27 6.65 -2.60
C VAL A 221 -6.66 7.53 -3.80
N GLN A 222 -7.15 6.93 -4.87
CA GLN A 222 -7.65 7.63 -6.07
C GLN A 222 -8.81 8.61 -5.80
N ALA A 223 -9.58 8.44 -4.70
CA ALA A 223 -10.73 9.27 -4.37
C ALA A 223 -10.44 10.30 -3.27
N ILE A 224 -9.24 10.30 -2.70
CA ILE A 224 -8.85 11.22 -1.63
C ILE A 224 -8.70 12.64 -2.19
N ARG A 225 -9.21 13.63 -1.46
CA ARG A 225 -9.05 15.05 -1.78
C ARG A 225 -7.95 15.65 -0.90
N PRO A 226 -6.99 16.40 -1.47
CA PRO A 226 -5.97 17.09 -0.69
C PRO A 226 -6.56 18.28 0.09
N GLY A 227 -5.81 18.78 1.06
CA GLY A 227 -6.17 19.90 1.93
C GLY A 227 -6.62 19.46 3.33
N TYR A 228 -7.21 20.41 4.06
CA TYR A 228 -7.76 20.20 5.40
C TYR A 228 -9.16 19.61 5.34
N HIS A 229 -9.37 18.46 6.00
CA HIS A 229 -10.66 17.76 5.97
C HIS A 229 -11.01 17.19 7.35
N TYR A 230 -12.31 17.16 7.64
CA TYR A 230 -12.85 16.29 8.67
C TYR A 230 -13.12 14.91 8.10
N VAL A 231 -12.64 13.89 8.81
CA VAL A 231 -12.90 12.47 8.54
C VAL A 231 -13.87 11.97 9.60
N SER A 232 -15.15 11.92 9.27
CA SER A 232 -16.18 11.32 10.13
C SER A 232 -15.94 9.81 10.25
N LEU A 233 -15.78 9.34 11.48
CA LEU A 233 -15.48 7.95 11.75
C LEU A 233 -16.72 7.06 11.63
N ARG A 234 -16.47 5.77 11.46
CA ARG A 234 -17.48 4.72 11.29
C ARG A 234 -17.21 3.54 12.19
N ASN A 235 -18.26 2.82 12.56
CA ASN A 235 -18.11 1.57 13.29
C ASN A 235 -17.50 0.46 12.41
N GLU A 236 -17.30 -0.73 12.96
CA GLU A 236 -16.72 -1.88 12.28
C GLU A 236 -17.53 -2.29 11.04
N ARG A 237 -18.84 -2.05 11.04
CA ARG A 237 -19.75 -2.35 9.93
C ARG A 237 -19.86 -1.22 8.90
N ASN A 238 -18.93 -0.27 8.93
CA ASN A 238 -18.90 0.90 8.07
C ASN A 238 -20.18 1.77 8.15
N GLN A 239 -20.88 1.76 9.29
CA GLN A 239 -21.99 2.67 9.57
C GLN A 239 -21.47 3.97 10.18
N PRO A 240 -22.01 5.14 9.80
CA PRO A 240 -21.53 6.43 10.28
C PRO A 240 -21.72 6.58 11.79
N LEU A 241 -20.67 7.01 12.49
CA LEU A 241 -20.78 7.51 13.87
C LEU A 241 -21.17 9.00 13.80
N MET A 242 -21.97 9.45 14.77
CA MET A 242 -22.52 10.81 14.72
C MET A 242 -21.49 11.89 15.07
N LEU A 243 -20.78 11.73 16.19
CA LEU A 243 -19.88 12.74 16.74
C LEU A 243 -18.39 12.47 16.48
N PRO A 244 -17.87 11.23 16.59
CA PRO A 244 -16.45 10.95 16.42
C PRO A 244 -15.93 11.35 15.03
N ALA A 245 -14.98 12.28 15.01
CA ALA A 245 -14.31 12.73 13.79
C ALA A 245 -12.82 12.98 14.04
N VAL A 246 -12.02 12.86 12.99
CA VAL A 246 -10.60 13.21 13.01
C VAL A 246 -10.36 14.32 11.99
N PHE A 247 -9.72 15.40 12.42
CA PHE A 247 -9.29 16.48 11.54
C PHE A 247 -7.88 16.20 11.02
N VAL A 248 -7.73 16.22 9.70
CA VAL A 248 -6.50 15.85 9.01
C VAL A 248 -6.14 16.88 7.95
N TYR A 249 -4.85 16.95 7.64
CA TYR A 249 -4.36 17.56 6.40
C TYR A 249 -3.79 16.46 5.51
N ILE A 250 -4.26 16.40 4.27
CA ILE A 250 -3.81 15.41 3.30
C ILE A 250 -3.17 16.11 2.11
N GLU A 251 -2.02 15.61 1.67
CA GLU A 251 -1.38 16.03 0.43
C GLU A 251 -1.29 14.84 -0.52
N VAL A 252 -1.71 15.04 -1.77
CA VAL A 252 -1.61 14.05 -2.84
C VAL A 252 -0.83 14.69 -3.97
N LYS A 253 0.28 14.06 -4.37
CA LYS A 253 1.12 14.49 -5.48
C LYS A 253 1.38 13.32 -6.42
N ASP A 254 1.67 13.61 -7.67
CA ASP A 254 2.23 12.60 -8.55
C ASP A 254 3.66 12.28 -8.09
N TYR A 255 4.00 10.99 -8.05
CA TYR A 255 5.33 10.56 -7.66
C TYR A 255 6.32 10.88 -8.77
N VAL A 256 7.35 11.65 -8.41
CA VAL A 256 8.47 11.97 -9.30
C VAL A 256 9.72 11.33 -8.69
N PRO A 257 10.40 10.40 -9.39
CA PRO A 257 11.69 9.90 -8.95
C PRO A 257 12.71 11.04 -8.83
N ASP A 258 13.57 10.99 -7.81
CA ASP A 258 14.55 12.06 -7.53
C ASP A 258 15.45 12.38 -8.74
N THR A 259 15.74 11.38 -9.57
CA THR A 259 16.53 11.51 -10.82
C THR A 259 15.88 12.43 -11.87
N TYR A 260 14.56 12.61 -11.81
CA TYR A 260 13.81 13.38 -12.80
C TYR A 260 13.20 14.67 -12.25
N ALA A 261 13.52 15.05 -11.01
CA ALA A 261 12.95 16.23 -10.36
C ALA A 261 13.15 17.52 -11.18
N ASP A 262 14.37 17.76 -11.67
CA ASP A 262 14.70 18.94 -12.47
C ASP A 262 13.94 18.97 -13.82
N VAL A 263 13.79 17.80 -14.44
CA VAL A 263 13.07 17.67 -15.72
C VAL A 263 11.59 17.97 -15.52
N ILE A 264 10.97 17.44 -14.46
CA ILE A 264 9.56 17.70 -14.17
C ILE A 264 9.35 19.17 -13.76
N GLU A 265 10.26 19.78 -12.99
CA GLU A 265 10.17 21.21 -12.68
C GLU A 265 10.24 22.05 -13.96
N ALA A 266 11.15 21.73 -14.87
CA ALA A 266 11.25 22.38 -16.18
C ALA A 266 9.96 22.21 -17.02
N LEU A 267 9.37 21.01 -17.03
CA LEU A 267 8.11 20.75 -17.75
C LEU A 267 6.90 21.44 -17.10
N SER A 268 6.89 21.58 -15.78
CA SER A 268 5.81 22.26 -15.05
C SER A 268 5.79 23.77 -15.30
N ASN A 269 6.96 24.38 -15.57
CA ASN A 269 7.08 25.80 -15.86
C ASN A 269 8.15 26.07 -16.94
N PRO A 270 7.84 25.78 -18.22
CA PRO A 270 8.82 25.81 -19.30
C PRO A 270 9.30 27.23 -19.60
N ILE A 271 8.44 28.23 -19.46
CA ILE A 271 8.80 29.63 -19.71
C ILE A 271 9.84 30.10 -18.69
N ARG A 272 9.65 29.79 -17.39
CA ARG A 272 10.61 30.16 -16.35
C ARG A 272 11.96 29.48 -16.59
N TYR A 273 11.94 28.20 -16.96
CA TYR A 273 13.15 27.43 -17.24
C TYR A 273 13.95 28.03 -18.40
N VAL A 274 13.30 28.27 -19.55
CA VAL A 274 13.95 28.86 -20.73
C VAL A 274 14.50 30.25 -20.42
N ASN A 275 13.73 31.10 -19.74
CA ASN A 275 14.18 32.45 -19.36
C ASN A 275 15.42 32.40 -18.45
N LEU A 276 15.45 31.49 -17.48
CA LEU A 276 16.60 31.33 -16.57
C LEU A 276 17.84 30.83 -17.33
N MET A 277 17.66 29.90 -18.28
CA MET A 277 18.76 29.42 -19.12
C MET A 277 19.31 30.51 -20.04
N GLU A 278 18.44 31.34 -20.62
CA GLU A 278 18.87 32.50 -21.42
C GLU A 278 19.60 33.55 -20.57
N GLN A 279 19.14 33.81 -19.35
CA GLN A 279 19.82 34.72 -18.42
C GLN A 279 21.22 34.19 -18.05
N ARG A 280 21.34 32.89 -17.75
CA ARG A 280 22.62 32.23 -17.46
C ARG A 280 23.57 32.31 -18.66
N ALA A 281 23.08 32.03 -19.86
CA ALA A 281 23.88 32.12 -21.09
C ALA A 281 24.39 33.55 -21.33
N LYS A 282 23.55 34.58 -21.13
CA LYS A 282 23.96 35.99 -21.24
C LYS A 282 25.03 36.38 -20.21
N GLN A 283 24.86 35.96 -18.96
CA GLN A 283 25.84 36.22 -17.90
C GLN A 283 27.18 35.51 -18.18
N LEU A 284 27.14 34.28 -18.70
CA LEU A 284 28.34 33.52 -19.04
C LEU A 284 29.10 34.16 -20.20
N ALA A 285 28.41 34.52 -21.28
CA ALA A 285 29.01 35.22 -22.43
C ALA A 285 29.69 36.54 -22.03
N ALA A 286 29.07 37.30 -21.12
CA ALA A 286 29.67 38.51 -20.56
C ALA A 286 30.96 38.25 -19.75
N LEU A 287 31.10 37.07 -19.14
CA LEU A 287 32.29 36.68 -18.38
C LEU A 287 33.41 36.13 -19.27
N THR A 288 33.05 35.36 -20.31
CA THR A 288 34.01 34.71 -21.22
C THR A 288 34.44 35.60 -22.39
N LEU A 289 33.77 36.76 -22.58
CA LEU A 289 33.93 37.66 -23.73
C LEU A 289 33.64 36.98 -25.08
N GLU A 290 32.85 35.91 -25.06
CA GLU A 290 32.43 35.14 -26.23
C GLU A 290 31.10 35.68 -26.80
N ASP A 291 30.84 35.40 -28.07
CA ASP A 291 29.59 35.79 -28.72
C ASP A 291 28.38 35.09 -28.07
N GLU A 292 27.35 35.87 -27.68
CA GLU A 292 26.15 35.34 -27.02
C GLU A 292 25.44 34.24 -27.83
N GLU A 293 25.52 34.29 -29.16
CA GLU A 293 24.94 33.32 -30.08
C GLU A 293 25.69 31.97 -30.05
N GLU A 294 27.01 31.96 -29.81
CA GLU A 294 27.80 30.73 -29.67
C GLU A 294 27.53 30.07 -28.32
N VAL A 295 27.51 30.85 -27.24
CA VAL A 295 27.20 30.36 -25.88
C VAL A 295 25.77 29.82 -25.80
N LYS A 296 24.78 30.47 -26.43
CA LYS A 296 23.40 29.95 -26.52
C LYS A 296 23.33 28.61 -27.26
N LYS A 297 24.14 28.41 -28.31
CA LYS A 297 24.19 27.14 -29.04
C LYS A 297 24.84 26.04 -28.20
N GLU A 298 25.86 26.34 -27.41
CA GLU A 298 26.46 25.38 -26.48
C GLU A 298 25.52 25.01 -25.33
N VAL A 299 24.86 25.99 -24.70
CA VAL A 299 23.87 25.73 -23.64
C VAL A 299 22.68 24.92 -24.15
N ARG A 300 22.27 25.11 -25.42
CA ARG A 300 21.25 24.28 -26.07
C ARG A 300 21.74 22.88 -26.48
N ARG A 301 23.06 22.70 -26.65
CA ARG A 301 23.71 21.41 -26.99
C ARG A 301 24.17 20.64 -25.77
N ALA A 302 24.27 21.28 -24.61
CA ALA A 302 24.57 20.62 -23.35
C ALA A 302 23.56 19.48 -23.17
N PRO A 303 24.03 18.23 -22.95
CA PRO A 303 23.14 17.09 -22.87
C PRO A 303 22.18 17.31 -21.71
N VAL A 304 20.89 17.39 -22.00
CA VAL A 304 19.88 16.99 -21.03
C VAL A 304 20.29 15.57 -20.69
N VAL A 305 20.63 15.29 -19.43
CA VAL A 305 21.06 13.98 -18.97
C VAL A 305 20.04 12.96 -19.48
N THR A 306 20.39 12.26 -20.55
CA THR A 306 19.57 11.20 -21.12
C THR A 306 19.78 10.02 -20.18
N HIS A 307 18.87 9.86 -19.24
CA HIS A 307 18.71 8.57 -18.59
C HIS A 307 17.97 7.68 -19.57
N ASP A 308 18.68 6.69 -20.09
CA ASP A 308 18.15 5.70 -21.03
C ASP A 308 16.91 5.03 -20.44
N PHE A 309 15.89 4.88 -21.28
CA PHE A 309 14.56 4.31 -20.99
C PHE A 309 14.62 2.80 -20.74
#